data_AF-A0A8E0RUS5-F1
#
_entry.id   AF-A0A8E0RUS5-F1
#
_cell.length_a   1.000
_cell.length_b   1.000
_cell.length_c   1.000
_cell.angle_alpha   90.00
_cell.angle_beta   90.00
_cell.angle_gamma   90.00
#
_symmetry.space_group_name_H-M   'P 1'
#
loop_
_entity.id
_entity.type
_entity.pdbx_description
1 polymer ?
#
loop_
_entity_poly.entity_id
_entity_poly.type
_entity_poly.pdbx_seq_one_letter_code
_entity_poly.pdbx_strand_id
1 'polypeptide(L)'
;MAMTDSDWPQMMRINPLLNWTYSDVWSFLRSLSLPYCSLYDTGYTSIGSMEDTHPNPSLRYVTDSGLTEYRPAYALSDFHLERSGRRRPNPVPCEVVPKPNVN
;
A
#
# COMPACT_ATOMS: atom_id res chain seq x y z
N MET A 1 -6.05 7.82 24.13
CA MET A 1 -6.58 9.14 23.72
C MET A 1 -5.45 10.14 23.87
N ALA A 2 -5.35 11.11 22.97
CA ALA A 2 -4.31 12.13 23.00
C ALA A 2 -4.85 13.43 22.42
N MET A 3 -4.44 14.58 22.95
CA MET A 3 -4.72 15.86 22.30
C MET A 3 -4.00 15.92 20.94
N THR A 4 -4.51 16.75 20.04
CA THR A 4 -3.80 17.15 18.82
C THR A 4 -2.53 17.92 19.14
N ASP A 5 -1.59 17.89 18.19
CA ASP A 5 -0.33 18.63 18.28
C ASP A 5 -0.61 20.14 18.13
N SER A 6 0.33 21.00 18.53
CA SER A 6 0.08 22.45 18.65
C SER A 6 -0.21 23.17 17.34
N ASP A 7 0.24 22.61 16.22
CA ASP A 7 0.02 23.08 14.85
C ASP A 7 -1.33 22.64 14.27
N TRP A 8 -2.09 21.81 14.99
CA TRP A 8 -3.43 21.35 14.62
C TRP A 8 -4.53 22.01 15.46
N PRO A 9 -5.77 22.10 14.95
CA PRO A 9 -6.91 22.54 15.74
C PRO A 9 -7.06 21.71 17.02
N GLN A 10 -7.40 22.35 18.13
CA GLN A 10 -7.46 21.72 19.45
C GLN A 10 -8.64 20.75 19.55
N MET A 11 -8.36 19.46 19.51
CA MET A 11 -9.34 18.39 19.61
C MET A 11 -8.74 17.13 20.24
N MET A 12 -9.61 16.28 20.81
CA MET A 12 -9.21 14.98 21.35
C MET A 12 -9.13 13.94 20.22
N ARG A 13 -7.95 13.33 20.01
CA ARG A 13 -7.78 12.16 19.15
C ARG A 13 -8.15 10.88 19.90
N ILE A 14 -9.08 10.12 19.33
CA ILE A 14 -9.48 8.81 19.83
C ILE A 14 -9.03 7.77 18.80
N ASN A 15 -8.11 6.89 19.19
CA ASN A 15 -7.52 5.87 18.32
C ASN A 15 -7.88 4.47 18.85
N PRO A 16 -9.13 3.99 18.64
CA PRO A 16 -9.59 2.73 19.23
C PRO A 16 -8.86 1.50 18.65
N LEU A 17 -8.28 1.64 17.46
CA LEU A 17 -7.54 0.58 16.76
C LEU A 17 -6.02 0.68 16.93
N LEU A 18 -5.51 1.51 17.85
CA LEU A 18 -4.07 1.79 17.97
C LEU A 18 -3.22 0.53 18.18
N ASN A 19 -3.77 -0.47 18.87
CA ASN A 19 -3.08 -1.72 19.18
C ASN A 19 -3.37 -2.85 18.18
N TRP A 20 -4.13 -2.58 17.12
CA TRP A 20 -4.40 -3.59 16.09
C TRP A 20 -3.18 -3.79 15.22
N THR A 21 -2.85 -5.05 14.97
CA THR A 21 -1.85 -5.45 14.00
C THR A 21 -2.47 -5.62 12.63
N TYR A 22 -1.61 -5.77 11.61
CA TYR A 22 -2.03 -6.12 10.25
C TYR A 22 -2.89 -7.40 10.21
N SER A 23 -2.53 -8.40 11.03
CA SER A 23 -3.26 -9.66 11.12
C SER A 23 -4.65 -9.48 11.75
N ASP A 24 -4.77 -8.62 12.77
CA ASP A 24 -6.05 -8.32 13.41
C ASP A 24 -7.04 -7.71 12.43
N VAL A 25 -6.58 -6.76 11.60
CA VAL A 25 -7.40 -6.12 10.55
C VAL A 25 -7.98 -7.17 9.60
N TRP A 26 -7.14 -8.02 9.01
CA TRP A 26 -7.60 -9.01 8.04
C TRP A 26 -8.45 -10.12 8.67
N SER A 27 -8.08 -10.56 9.87
CA SER A 27 -8.86 -11.57 10.62
C SER A 27 -10.26 -11.05 10.90
N PHE A 28 -10.40 -9.79 11.33
CA PHE A 28 -11.69 -9.15 11.57
C PHE A 28 -12.52 -8.99 10.29
N LEU A 29 -11.95 -8.40 9.24
CA LEU A 29 -12.66 -8.18 7.97
C LEU A 29 -13.17 -9.50 7.38
N ARG A 30 -12.33 -10.54 7.37
CA ARG A 30 -12.66 -11.82 6.73
C ARG A 30 -13.56 -12.71 7.55
N SER A 31 -13.34 -12.79 8.88
CA SER A 31 -14.20 -13.62 9.74
C SER A 31 -15.65 -13.16 9.74
N LEU A 32 -15.87 -11.86 9.55
CA LEU A 32 -17.20 -11.24 9.45
C LEU A 32 -17.67 -11.03 8.01
N SER A 33 -16.88 -11.43 7.01
CA SER A 33 -17.17 -11.23 5.58
C SER A 33 -17.56 -9.79 5.23
N LEU A 34 -16.86 -8.83 5.82
CA LEU A 34 -17.09 -7.41 5.57
C LEU A 34 -16.55 -7.02 4.19
N PRO A 35 -17.27 -6.17 3.44
CA PRO A 35 -16.75 -5.63 2.20
C PRO A 35 -15.53 -4.75 2.46
N TYR A 36 -14.52 -4.87 1.60
CA TYR A 36 -13.31 -4.04 1.61
C TYR A 36 -12.94 -3.62 0.17
N CYS A 37 -12.00 -2.70 0.03
CA CYS A 37 -11.58 -2.19 -1.28
C CYS A 37 -10.94 -3.30 -2.13
N SER A 38 -11.42 -3.49 -3.36
CA SER A 38 -10.97 -4.56 -4.27
C SER A 38 -9.49 -4.47 -4.67
N LEU A 39 -8.84 -3.30 -4.53
CA LEU A 39 -7.40 -3.19 -4.75
C LEU A 39 -6.59 -4.11 -3.82
N TYR A 40 -7.11 -4.41 -2.63
CA TYR A 40 -6.47 -5.36 -1.74
C TYR A 40 -6.47 -6.78 -2.30
N ASP A 41 -7.42 -7.15 -3.16
CA ASP A 41 -7.41 -8.45 -3.83
C ASP A 41 -6.35 -8.55 -4.93
N THR A 42 -5.89 -7.40 -5.46
CA THR A 42 -4.86 -7.31 -6.51
C THR A 42 -3.46 -7.01 -5.96
N GLY A 43 -3.24 -7.29 -4.68
CA GLY A 43 -1.94 -7.27 -4.02
C GLY A 43 -1.47 -5.92 -3.49
N TYR A 44 -2.32 -4.90 -3.51
CA TYR A 44 -2.04 -3.67 -2.77
C TYR A 44 -2.15 -3.95 -1.27
N THR A 45 -1.15 -3.56 -0.47
CA THR A 45 -1.17 -3.76 0.99
C THR A 45 -1.23 -2.46 1.78
N SER A 46 -0.98 -1.32 1.12
CA SER A 46 -1.09 0.03 1.67
C SER A 46 -1.53 0.96 0.55
N ILE A 47 -2.66 1.66 0.70
CA ILE A 47 -3.26 2.52 -0.34
C ILE A 47 -3.03 4.00 -0.01
N GLY A 48 -2.60 4.80 -0.99
CA GLY A 48 -2.34 6.24 -0.82
C GLY A 48 -2.48 6.95 -2.17
N SER A 49 -1.47 7.70 -2.62
CA SER A 49 -1.58 8.44 -3.88
C SER A 49 -1.49 7.51 -5.10
N MET A 50 -2.05 7.92 -6.24
CA MET A 50 -1.92 7.15 -7.49
C MET A 50 -0.47 7.12 -8.02
N GLU A 51 0.37 8.08 -7.61
CA GLU A 51 1.73 8.25 -8.11
C GLU A 51 2.74 7.32 -7.43
N ASP A 52 2.45 6.89 -6.20
CA ASP A 52 3.39 6.17 -5.34
C ASP A 52 2.80 4.92 -4.69
N THR A 53 1.64 4.44 -5.17
CA THR A 53 1.02 3.21 -4.69
C THR A 53 1.12 2.12 -5.75
N HIS A 54 1.85 1.05 -5.43
CA HIS A 54 1.95 -0.14 -6.27
C HIS A 54 1.61 -1.42 -5.48
N PRO A 55 1.28 -2.54 -6.15
CA PRO A 55 1.16 -3.83 -5.49
C PRO A 55 2.42 -4.20 -4.73
N ASN A 56 2.26 -4.91 -3.61
CA ASN A 56 3.36 -5.33 -2.76
C ASN A 56 4.26 -6.33 -3.49
N PRO A 57 5.57 -6.04 -3.66
CA PRO A 57 6.49 -6.94 -4.36
C PRO A 57 6.57 -8.35 -3.74
N SER A 58 6.31 -8.48 -2.44
CA SER A 58 6.37 -9.76 -1.72
C SER A 58 5.18 -10.67 -2.03
N LEU A 59 4.11 -10.12 -2.61
CA LEU A 59 2.93 -10.88 -3.04
C LEU A 59 3.00 -11.29 -4.52
N ARG A 60 4.04 -10.87 -5.23
CA ARG A 60 4.21 -11.13 -6.67
C ARG A 60 4.46 -12.61 -6.94
N TYR A 61 3.80 -13.14 -7.97
CA TYR A 61 4.10 -14.47 -8.53
C TYR A 61 3.99 -14.44 -10.06
N VAL A 62 4.51 -15.48 -10.71
CA VAL A 62 4.41 -15.68 -12.15
C VAL A 62 3.54 -16.90 -12.39
N THR A 63 2.52 -16.75 -13.23
CA THR A 63 1.62 -17.82 -13.66
C THR A 63 2.31 -18.74 -14.67
N ASP A 64 1.71 -19.91 -14.94
CA ASP A 64 2.23 -20.86 -15.93
C ASP A 64 2.29 -20.27 -17.36
N SER A 65 1.48 -19.25 -17.65
CA SER A 65 1.49 -18.50 -18.91
C SER A 65 2.57 -17.41 -18.98
N GLY A 66 3.37 -17.24 -17.92
CA GLY A 66 4.40 -16.21 -17.82
C GLY A 66 3.88 -14.83 -17.41
N LEU A 67 2.58 -14.69 -17.09
CA LEU A 67 2.01 -13.42 -16.63
C LEU A 67 2.38 -13.15 -15.17
N THR A 68 2.79 -11.92 -14.86
CA THR A 68 3.03 -11.46 -13.49
C THR A 68 1.70 -11.07 -12.83
N GLU A 69 1.39 -11.73 -11.72
CA GLU A 69 0.20 -11.47 -10.90
C GLU A 69 0.59 -11.28 -9.43
N TYR A 70 -0.38 -10.90 -8.61
CA TYR A 70 -0.17 -10.66 -7.19
C TYR A 70 -1.21 -11.38 -6.34
N ARG A 71 -0.73 -11.97 -5.25
CA ARG A 71 -1.61 -12.53 -4.22
C ARG A 71 -2.34 -11.39 -3.51
N PRO A 72 -3.54 -11.65 -2.98
CA PRO A 72 -4.30 -10.67 -2.21
C PRO A 72 -3.57 -10.26 -0.93
N ALA A 73 -3.87 -9.06 -0.42
CA ALA A 73 -3.19 -8.39 0.68
C ALA A 73 -3.09 -9.23 1.95
N TYR A 74 -4.19 -9.90 2.34
CA TYR A 74 -4.24 -10.77 3.51
C TYR A 74 -3.28 -11.97 3.44
N ALA A 75 -2.70 -12.27 2.26
CA ALA A 75 -1.69 -13.32 2.11
C ALA A 75 -0.27 -12.85 2.43
N LEU A 76 -0.08 -11.58 2.81
CA LEU A 76 1.22 -11.05 3.21
C LEU A 76 1.64 -11.66 4.55
N SER A 77 2.73 -12.44 4.52
CA SER A 77 3.26 -13.12 5.71
C SER A 77 4.02 -12.19 6.64
N ASP A 78 4.88 -11.33 6.08
CA ASP A 78 5.63 -10.33 6.83
C ASP A 78 4.92 -8.97 6.78
N PHE A 79 4.22 -8.62 7.86
CA PHE A 79 3.48 -7.37 7.96
C PHE A 79 4.38 -6.12 7.98
N HIS A 80 5.68 -6.24 8.32
CA HIS A 80 6.59 -5.11 8.25
C HIS A 80 6.77 -4.59 6.81
N LEU A 81 6.41 -5.42 5.82
CA LEU A 81 6.45 -5.08 4.41
C LEU A 81 5.15 -4.44 3.90
N GLU A 82 4.18 -4.11 4.76
CA GLU A 82 2.89 -3.50 4.38
C GLU A 82 3.07 -2.32 3.41
N ARG A 83 4.07 -1.48 3.64
CA ARG A 83 4.33 -0.27 2.84
C ARG A 83 5.41 -0.45 1.76
N SER A 84 5.85 -1.67 1.48
CA SER A 84 6.90 -1.92 0.48
C SER A 84 6.48 -1.57 -0.96
N GLY A 85 5.18 -1.50 -1.23
CA GLY A 85 4.60 -1.00 -2.49
C GLY A 85 4.74 0.52 -2.71
N ARG A 86 5.36 1.26 -1.77
CA ARG A 86 5.59 2.72 -1.86
C ARG A 86 6.91 3.13 -2.47
N ARG A 87 7.74 2.17 -2.87
CA ARG A 87 9.03 2.49 -3.45
C ARG A 87 8.80 3.22 -4.76
N ARG A 88 9.39 4.42 -4.89
CA ARG A 88 9.57 5.09 -6.17
C ARG A 88 10.22 4.06 -7.11
N PRO A 89 9.71 3.81 -8.33
CA PRO A 89 10.52 3.11 -9.30
C PRO A 89 11.85 3.87 -9.42
N ASN A 90 12.97 3.15 -9.46
CA ASN A 90 14.23 3.77 -9.88
C ASN A 90 13.95 4.52 -11.19
N PRO A 91 14.47 5.74 -11.40
CA PRO A 91 14.35 6.40 -12.68
C PRO A 91 14.81 5.40 -13.75
N VAL A 92 13.93 5.08 -14.68
CA VAL A 92 14.27 4.23 -15.81
C VAL A 92 15.40 4.96 -16.54
N PRO A 93 16.61 4.41 -16.67
CA PRO A 93 17.63 5.05 -17.48
C PRO A 93 17.30 4.73 -18.95
N CYS A 94 16.35 5.46 -19.53
CA CYS A 94 16.12 5.60 -20.97
C CYS A 94 14.89 6.49 -21.26
N GLU A 95 14.95 7.78 -20.93
CA GLU A 95 14.31 8.81 -21.76
C GLU A 95 15.28 9.99 -21.83
N VAL A 96 16.07 10.03 -22.90
CA VAL A 96 16.78 11.24 -23.29
C VAL A 96 15.72 12.22 -23.73
N VAL A 97 15.26 13.09 -22.83
CA VAL A 97 14.45 14.25 -23.20
C VAL A 97 15.33 15.09 -24.15
N PRO A 98 14.95 15.27 -25.43
CA PRO A 98 15.71 16.14 -26.32
C PRO A 98 15.67 17.55 -25.73
N LYS A 99 16.85 18.13 -25.46
CA LYS A 99 16.92 19.53 -25.06
C LYS A 99 16.31 20.38 -26.17
N PRO A 100 15.44 21.36 -25.87
CA PRO A 100 14.92 22.26 -26.89
C PRO A 100 16.10 23.01 -27.52
N ASN A 101 16.19 22.98 -28.85
CA ASN A 101 17.09 23.83 -29.61
C ASN A 101 16.72 25.29 -29.34
N VAL A 102 17.59 25.98 -28.60
CA VAL A 102 17.57 27.43 -28.55
C VAL A 102 18.23 27.89 -29.85
N ASN A 103 17.42 28.48 -30.75
CA ASN A 103 17.92 29.33 -31.83
C ASN A 103 18.25 30.70 -31.25
#